data_AF-A0A1G8IPL1-F1
#
_entry.id   AF-A0A1G8IPL1-F1
#
_cell.length_a   1.000
_cell.length_b   1.000
_cell.length_c   1.000
_cell.angle_alpha   90.00
_cell.angle_beta   90.00
_cell.angle_gamma   90.00
#
_symmetry.space_group_name_H-M   'P 1'
#
loop_
_entity.id
_entity.type
_entity.pdbx_description
1 polymer ?
#
loop_
_entity_poly.entity_id
_entity_poly.type
_entity_poly.pdbx_seq_one_letter_code
_entity_poly.pdbx_strand_id
1 'polypeptide(L)'
;MAHVRDHGGEFRAIAGDIVVIPAGVPHASHGGAGSIVSHLYLPSDHAAVKGIFGPLCIRNSRATLPDEMLDAIGSHDPCPRRLTRPARCAALTELVSCNDLAIRTIAARQGRSTDGFIRLFKREVGMTPAAYRLALRLASARSRLKRGDTVADVAYAGSFSDQSHLGRLFRRAYGATPAAYRSAFAD
;
A
#
# COMPACT_ATOMS: atom_id res chain seq x y z
N MET A 1 13.92 9.20 23.65
CA MET A 1 13.38 9.43 22.30
C MET A 1 13.38 8.08 21.59
N ALA A 2 12.24 7.69 21.02
CA ALA A 2 12.10 6.41 20.34
C ALA A 2 12.18 6.61 18.82
N HIS A 3 12.97 5.77 18.16
CA HIS A 3 13.11 5.76 16.70
C HIS A 3 12.43 4.51 16.13
N VAL A 4 11.53 4.71 15.16
CA VAL A 4 10.91 3.64 14.38
C VAL A 4 11.27 3.87 12.90
N ARG A 5 11.94 2.92 12.26
CA ARG A 5 12.29 2.97 10.83
C ARG A 5 11.42 2.02 10.01
N ASP A 6 10.98 2.47 8.85
CA ASP A 6 10.35 1.67 7.79
C ASP A 6 10.99 2.04 6.44
N HIS A 7 10.77 1.24 5.39
CA HIS A 7 11.26 1.43 4.02
C HIS A 7 10.93 2.81 3.40
N GLY A 8 10.01 3.57 3.99
CA GLY A 8 9.63 4.93 3.58
C GLY A 8 10.11 6.09 4.46
N GLY A 9 10.79 5.88 5.59
CA GLY A 9 11.29 6.97 6.46
C GLY A 9 11.56 6.64 7.93
N GLU A 10 12.02 7.64 8.70
CA GLU A 10 12.26 7.56 10.16
C GLU A 10 11.16 8.30 10.93
N PHE A 11 10.43 7.59 11.80
CA PHE A 11 9.49 8.16 12.76
C PHE A 11 10.18 8.39 14.09
N ARG A 12 10.10 9.63 14.57
CA ARG A 12 10.67 10.07 15.85
C ARG A 12 9.55 10.31 16.85
N ALA A 13 9.59 9.63 17.98
CA ALA A 13 8.64 9.79 19.08
C ALA A 13 9.33 10.25 20.37
N ILE A 14 8.65 11.12 21.13
CA ILE A 14 9.08 11.56 22.46
C ILE A 14 8.19 10.92 23.54
N ALA A 15 8.54 11.13 24.81
CA ALA A 15 7.72 10.64 25.92
C ALA A 15 6.30 11.23 25.81
N GLY A 16 5.28 10.37 25.97
CA GLY A 16 3.88 10.74 25.83
C GLY A 16 3.32 10.65 24.41
N ASP A 17 4.12 10.26 23.41
CA ASP A 17 3.63 9.91 22.07
C ASP A 17 3.24 8.43 22.00
N ILE A 18 2.25 8.10 21.17
CA ILE A 18 1.93 6.73 20.78
C ILE A 18 2.32 6.54 19.32
N VAL A 19 3.03 5.45 19.01
CA VAL A 19 3.31 5.03 17.63
C VAL A 19 2.56 3.72 17.36
N VAL A 20 1.64 3.74 16.40
CA VAL A 20 0.94 2.55 15.93
C VAL A 20 1.65 2.04 14.69
N ILE A 21 2.08 0.78 14.73
CA ILE A 21 2.76 0.11 13.63
C ILE A 21 1.85 -1.03 13.14
N PRO A 22 1.32 -0.96 11.90
CA PRO A 22 0.46 -2.01 11.39
C PRO A 22 1.17 -3.37 11.29
N ALA A 23 0.38 -4.44 11.36
CA ALA A 23 0.89 -5.79 11.17
C ALA A 23 1.57 -5.95 9.81
N GLY A 24 2.75 -6.59 9.80
CA GLY A 24 3.53 -6.85 8.59
C GLY A 24 4.46 -5.72 8.17
N VAL A 25 4.47 -4.57 8.85
CA VAL A 25 5.42 -3.48 8.59
C VAL A 25 6.75 -3.78 9.30
N PRO A 26 7.87 -3.95 8.59
CA PRO A 26 9.19 -4.11 9.21
C PRO A 26 9.52 -2.87 10.04
N HIS A 27 9.89 -3.07 11.31
CA HIS A 27 10.23 -1.96 12.20
C HIS A 27 11.25 -2.37 13.24
N ALA A 28 11.99 -1.39 13.74
CA ALA A 28 12.83 -1.52 14.90
C ALA A 28 12.57 -0.33 15.83
N SER A 29 12.31 -0.60 17.11
CA SER A 29 12.11 0.42 18.12
C SER A 29 13.39 0.55 18.94
N HIS A 30 13.96 1.75 19.01
CA HIS A 30 15.14 2.02 19.83
C HIS A 30 14.82 3.15 20.81
N GLY A 31 14.88 2.87 22.11
CA GLY A 31 14.81 3.89 23.16
C GLY A 31 16.17 4.57 23.35
N GLY A 32 16.17 5.87 23.60
CA GLY A 32 17.35 6.60 24.10
C GLY A 32 17.57 6.40 25.61
N ALA A 33 18.75 6.74 26.10
CA ALA A 33 19.08 6.68 27.53
C ALA A 33 18.03 7.45 28.37
N GLY A 34 17.44 6.77 29.36
CA GLY A 34 16.42 7.35 30.25
C GLY A 34 14.99 7.35 29.72
N SER A 35 14.69 6.74 28.56
CA SER A 35 13.32 6.57 28.08
C SER A 35 12.81 5.13 28.23
N ILE A 36 11.58 4.99 28.72
CA ILE A 36 10.84 3.73 28.78
C ILE A 36 9.92 3.68 27.56
N VAL A 37 9.97 2.57 26.82
CA VAL A 37 9.09 2.31 25.68
C VAL A 37 8.21 1.11 26.03
N SER A 38 6.89 1.31 26.07
CA SER A 38 5.93 0.23 26.25
C SER A 38 5.46 -0.29 24.90
N HIS A 39 5.51 -1.60 24.71
CA HIS A 39 5.03 -2.27 23.50
C HIS A 39 3.68 -2.95 23.80
N LEU A 40 2.65 -2.54 23.08
CA LEU A 40 1.32 -3.17 23.13
C LEU A 40 1.06 -3.87 21.80
N TYR A 41 0.90 -5.19 21.84
CA TYR A 41 0.53 -5.99 20.68
C TYR A 41 -0.96 -6.28 20.71
N LEU A 42 -1.61 -6.09 19.57
CA LEU A 42 -3.06 -6.26 19.41
C LEU A 42 -3.34 -7.12 18.17
N PRO A 43 -4.45 -7.87 18.17
CA PRO A 43 -4.96 -8.50 16.95
C PRO A 43 -5.12 -7.45 15.83
N SER A 44 -4.78 -7.82 14.59
CA SER A 44 -4.85 -6.90 13.44
C SER A 44 -6.26 -6.39 13.11
N ASP A 45 -7.29 -7.04 13.67
CA ASP A 45 -8.70 -6.71 13.54
C ASP A 45 -9.27 -5.98 14.77
N HIS A 46 -8.43 -5.64 15.76
CA HIS A 46 -8.85 -4.92 16.96
C HIS A 46 -9.46 -3.55 16.61
N ALA A 47 -10.57 -3.20 17.28
CA ALA A 47 -11.38 -2.02 16.93
C ALA A 47 -10.58 -0.71 16.96
N ALA A 48 -9.71 -0.53 17.96
CA ALA A 48 -8.88 0.66 18.11
C ALA A 48 -7.95 0.93 16.91
N VAL A 49 -7.41 -0.11 16.26
CA VAL A 49 -6.47 0.04 15.14
C VAL A 49 -7.13 -0.12 13.77
N LYS A 50 -8.45 -0.33 13.74
CA LYS A 50 -9.22 -0.51 12.52
C LYS A 50 -9.16 0.76 11.68
N GLY A 51 -8.58 0.68 10.49
CA GLY A 51 -8.42 1.83 9.61
C GLY A 51 -7.00 2.43 9.58
N ILE A 52 -6.08 1.92 10.39
CA ILE A 52 -4.67 2.33 10.41
C ILE A 52 -3.87 1.38 9.52
N PHE A 53 -3.40 1.86 8.37
CA PHE A 53 -2.72 1.03 7.35
C PHE A 53 -1.26 1.41 7.10
N GLY A 54 -0.79 2.49 7.70
CA GLY A 54 0.62 2.88 7.73
C GLY A 54 1.00 3.28 9.15
N PRO A 55 2.30 3.40 9.45
CA PRO A 55 2.74 3.88 10.75
C PRO A 55 2.11 5.24 11.09
N LEU A 56 1.52 5.33 12.27
CA LEU A 56 0.85 6.53 12.76
C LEU A 56 1.51 6.96 14.06
N CYS A 57 1.80 8.25 14.20
CA CYS A 57 2.26 8.82 15.47
C CYS A 57 1.21 9.78 16.02
N ILE A 58 0.63 9.43 17.18
CA ILE A 58 -0.27 10.28 17.95
C ILE A 58 0.60 11.04 18.95
N ARG A 59 0.62 12.36 18.85
CA ARG A 59 1.49 13.22 19.64
C ARG A 59 0.87 13.60 20.98
N ASN A 60 1.68 13.64 22.05
CA ASN A 60 1.29 14.16 23.37
C ASN A 60 -0.06 13.57 23.88
N SER A 61 -0.24 12.26 23.69
CA SER A 61 -1.40 11.53 24.19
C SER A 61 -1.44 11.49 25.71
N ARG A 62 -0.25 11.47 26.35
CA ARG A 62 -0.07 11.31 27.80
C ARG A 62 -0.73 10.06 28.39
N ALA A 63 -1.16 9.11 27.55
CA ALA A 63 -1.65 7.82 28.00
C ALA A 63 -0.51 7.03 28.65
N THR A 64 -0.78 6.51 29.83
CA THR A 64 0.18 5.72 30.62
C THR A 64 -0.28 4.29 30.79
N LEU A 65 -1.59 4.04 30.66
CA LEU A 65 -2.20 2.72 30.77
C LEU A 65 -2.61 2.15 29.39
N PRO A 66 -2.67 0.82 29.22
CA PRO A 66 -3.08 0.20 27.96
C PRO A 66 -4.45 0.69 27.46
N ASP A 67 -5.45 0.78 28.33
CA ASP A 67 -6.80 1.22 27.93
C ASP A 67 -6.82 2.69 27.50
N GLU A 68 -6.07 3.56 28.18
CA GLU A 68 -5.89 4.97 27.76
C GLU A 68 -5.20 5.06 26.39
N MET A 69 -4.24 4.17 26.11
CA MET A 69 -3.60 4.11 24.80
C MET A 69 -4.60 3.65 23.73
N LEU A 70 -5.40 2.62 24.01
CA LEU A 70 -6.43 2.13 23.10
C LEU A 70 -7.50 3.19 22.83
N ASP A 71 -7.94 3.91 23.85
CA ASP A 71 -8.88 5.02 23.72
C ASP A 71 -8.29 6.18 22.93
N ALA A 72 -7.02 6.53 23.18
CA ALA A 72 -6.32 7.55 22.40
C ALA A 72 -6.17 7.16 20.93
N ILE A 73 -5.93 5.89 20.63
CA ILE A 73 -5.86 5.38 19.24
C ILE A 73 -7.26 5.35 18.61
N GLY A 74 -8.27 4.83 19.30
CA GLY A 74 -9.64 4.72 18.79
C GLY A 74 -10.35 6.06 18.63
N SER A 75 -10.01 7.05 19.46
CA SER A 75 -10.49 8.44 19.37
C SER A 75 -9.67 9.28 18.38
N HIS A 76 -8.50 8.78 17.97
CA HIS A 76 -7.74 9.41 16.92
C HIS A 76 -8.47 9.19 15.61
N ASP A 77 -9.04 10.24 15.03
CA ASP A 77 -9.73 10.16 13.75
C ASP A 77 -8.74 9.61 12.69
N PRO A 78 -8.88 8.35 12.22
CA PRO A 78 -7.98 7.79 11.21
C PRO A 78 -8.24 8.42 9.83
N CYS A 79 -9.06 9.48 9.78
CA CYS A 79 -9.60 10.04 8.57
C CYS A 79 -8.48 10.58 7.67
N PRO A 80 -8.40 10.06 6.42
CA PRO A 80 -7.52 10.59 5.38
C PRO A 80 -7.74 12.07 5.05
N ARG A 81 -8.71 12.76 5.66
CA ARG A 81 -9.01 14.18 5.41
C ARG A 81 -7.87 15.13 5.80
N ARG A 82 -6.96 14.73 6.70
CA ARG A 82 -5.72 15.49 6.98
C ARG A 82 -4.55 15.12 6.08
N LEU A 83 -4.63 14.02 5.35
CA LEU A 83 -3.62 13.65 4.36
C LEU A 83 -3.81 14.50 3.11
N THR A 84 -2.72 15.13 2.67
CA THR A 84 -2.69 15.78 1.36
C THR A 84 -3.08 14.76 0.29
N ARG A 85 -3.67 15.23 -0.81
CA ARG A 85 -4.05 14.36 -1.93
C ARG A 85 -2.91 13.42 -2.39
N PRO A 86 -1.63 13.85 -2.47
CA PRO A 86 -0.51 12.96 -2.77
C PRO A 86 -0.33 11.81 -1.78
N ALA A 87 -0.39 12.07 -0.47
CA ALA A 87 -0.24 11.03 0.55
C ALA A 87 -1.37 10.00 0.50
N ARG A 88 -2.61 10.43 0.23
CA ARG A 88 -3.74 9.51 0.01
C ARG A 88 -3.57 8.66 -1.24
N CYS A 89 -3.07 9.26 -2.33
CA CYS A 89 -2.79 8.56 -3.57
C CYS A 89 -1.77 7.43 -3.32
N ALA A 90 -0.63 7.76 -2.69
CA ALA A 90 0.43 6.81 -2.37
C ALA A 90 -0.10 5.61 -1.55
N ALA A 91 -0.78 5.88 -0.43
CA ALA A 91 -1.32 4.83 0.43
C ALA A 91 -2.33 3.92 -0.31
N LEU A 92 -3.22 4.51 -1.12
CA LEU A 92 -4.19 3.74 -1.90
C LEU A 92 -3.52 2.89 -2.98
N THR A 93 -2.52 3.43 -3.69
CA THR A 93 -1.78 2.68 -4.70
C THR A 93 -0.99 1.53 -4.11
N GLU A 94 -0.40 1.70 -2.93
CA GLU A 94 0.31 0.64 -2.21
C GLU A 94 -0.63 -0.52 -1.86
N LEU A 95 -1.78 -0.22 -1.25
CA LEU A 95 -2.81 -1.22 -0.90
C LEU A 95 -3.27 -2.06 -2.08
N VAL A 96 -3.32 -1.47 -3.29
CA VAL A 96 -3.83 -2.12 -4.50
C VAL A 96 -2.71 -2.79 -5.31
N SER A 97 -1.45 -2.48 -5.06
CA SER A 97 -0.30 -2.99 -5.83
C SER A 97 -0.14 -4.51 -5.74
N CYS A 98 -0.50 -5.13 -4.61
CA CYS A 98 -0.53 -6.59 -4.50
C CYS A 98 -1.71 -7.17 -5.29
N ASN A 99 -1.44 -7.95 -6.35
CA ASN A 99 -2.50 -8.49 -7.22
C ASN A 99 -3.29 -9.65 -6.57
N ASP A 100 -2.74 -10.29 -5.53
CA ASP A 100 -3.30 -11.51 -4.94
C ASP A 100 -4.55 -11.26 -4.10
N LEU A 101 -4.75 -10.04 -3.62
CA LEU A 101 -5.93 -9.69 -2.83
C LEU A 101 -7.07 -9.20 -3.73
N ALA A 102 -8.26 -9.75 -3.57
CA ALA A 102 -9.45 -9.22 -4.24
C ALA A 102 -9.77 -7.79 -3.75
N ILE A 103 -10.27 -6.92 -4.65
CA ILE A 103 -10.62 -5.54 -4.31
C ILE A 103 -11.69 -5.48 -3.20
N ARG A 104 -12.64 -6.44 -3.17
CA ARG A 104 -13.62 -6.57 -2.08
C ARG A 104 -12.97 -6.77 -0.72
N THR A 105 -11.88 -7.54 -0.66
CA THR A 105 -11.15 -7.84 0.57
C THR A 105 -10.41 -6.61 1.05
N ILE A 106 -9.78 -5.87 0.13
CA ILE A 106 -9.15 -4.58 0.42
C ILE A 106 -10.20 -3.60 0.94
N ALA A 107 -11.35 -3.48 0.27
CA ALA A 107 -12.44 -2.59 0.68
C ALA A 107 -12.98 -2.94 2.07
N ALA A 108 -13.20 -4.22 2.36
CA ALA A 108 -13.66 -4.69 3.66
C ALA A 108 -12.65 -4.36 4.77
N ARG A 109 -11.36 -4.58 4.53
CA ARG A 109 -10.27 -4.18 5.45
C ARG A 109 -10.26 -2.67 5.69
N GLN A 110 -10.68 -1.88 4.71
CA GLN A 110 -10.83 -0.43 4.77
C GLN A 110 -12.15 0.04 5.41
N GLY A 111 -13.00 -0.87 5.91
CA GLY A 111 -14.31 -0.53 6.47
C GLY A 111 -15.28 0.07 5.45
N ARG A 112 -15.14 -0.27 4.16
CA ARG A 112 -15.91 0.29 3.05
C ARG A 112 -16.59 -0.80 2.23
N SER A 113 -17.73 -0.46 1.64
CA SER A 113 -18.26 -1.25 0.53
C SER A 113 -17.29 -1.24 -0.65
N THR A 114 -17.30 -2.30 -1.45
CA THR A 114 -16.45 -2.42 -2.65
C THR A 114 -16.60 -1.22 -3.57
N ASP A 115 -17.84 -0.79 -3.85
CA ASP A 115 -18.11 0.35 -4.72
C ASP A 115 -17.66 1.68 -4.10
N GLY A 116 -17.83 1.82 -2.77
CA GLY A 116 -17.33 2.99 -2.04
C GLY A 116 -15.81 3.11 -2.13
N PHE A 117 -15.11 1.98 -2.03
CA PHE A 117 -13.65 1.93 -2.20
C PHE A 117 -13.24 2.25 -3.64
N ILE A 118 -13.91 1.68 -4.65
CA ILE A 118 -13.59 1.96 -6.07
C ILE A 118 -13.77 3.45 -6.38
N ARG A 119 -14.84 4.09 -5.89
CA ARG A 119 -15.08 5.53 -6.07
C ARG A 119 -14.01 6.37 -5.37
N LEU A 120 -13.65 6.02 -4.13
CA LEU A 120 -12.55 6.67 -3.40
C LEU A 120 -11.25 6.56 -4.19
N PHE A 121 -10.86 5.35 -4.57
CA PHE A 121 -9.62 5.10 -5.30
C PHE A 121 -9.57 5.89 -6.61
N LYS A 122 -10.66 5.85 -7.41
CA LYS A 122 -10.75 6.62 -8.66
C LYS A 122 -10.63 8.13 -8.42
N ARG A 123 -11.24 8.66 -7.36
CA ARG A 123 -11.17 10.09 -7.05
C ARG A 123 -9.75 10.53 -6.67
N GLU A 124 -9.03 9.74 -5.90
CA GLU A 124 -7.68 10.10 -5.43
C GLU A 124 -6.59 9.78 -6.47
N VAL A 125 -6.65 8.60 -7.10
CA VAL A 125 -5.62 8.06 -8.02
C VAL A 125 -5.92 8.38 -9.50
N GLY A 126 -7.17 8.69 -9.85
CA GLY A 126 -7.59 9.06 -11.21
C GLY A 126 -8.07 7.90 -12.09
N MET A 127 -7.92 6.64 -11.65
CA MET A 127 -8.37 5.45 -12.37
C MET A 127 -8.93 4.40 -11.41
N THR A 128 -9.60 3.36 -11.91
CA THR A 128 -10.14 2.30 -11.03
C THR A 128 -9.01 1.38 -10.52
N PRO A 129 -9.18 0.69 -9.38
CA PRO A 129 -8.20 -0.27 -8.88
C PRO A 129 -7.80 -1.34 -9.91
N ALA A 130 -8.78 -1.85 -10.67
CA ALA A 130 -8.55 -2.85 -11.72
C ALA A 130 -7.70 -2.29 -12.87
N ALA A 131 -7.98 -1.05 -13.31
CA ALA A 131 -7.18 -0.38 -14.34
C ALA A 131 -5.75 -0.12 -13.87
N TYR A 132 -5.58 0.27 -12.60
CA TYR A 132 -4.27 0.48 -12.00
C TYR A 132 -3.44 -0.81 -11.95
N ARG A 133 -4.01 -1.92 -11.48
CA ARG A 133 -3.34 -3.23 -11.51
C ARG A 133 -2.97 -3.68 -12.92
N LEU A 134 -3.83 -3.42 -13.89
CA LEU A 134 -3.54 -3.72 -15.28
C LEU A 134 -2.36 -2.89 -15.80
N ALA A 135 -2.29 -1.60 -15.46
CA ALA A 135 -1.17 -0.74 -15.81
C ALA A 135 0.14 -1.23 -15.20
N LEU A 136 0.14 -1.66 -13.92
CA LEU A 136 1.31 -2.27 -13.28
C LEU A 136 1.77 -3.55 -13.99
N ARG A 137 0.83 -4.43 -14.36
CA ARG A 137 1.13 -5.67 -15.10
C ARG A 137 1.72 -5.38 -16.47
N LEU A 138 1.18 -4.40 -17.19
CA LEU A 138 1.70 -3.98 -18.50
C LEU A 138 3.08 -3.31 -18.39
N ALA A 139 3.32 -2.52 -17.34
CA ALA A 139 4.63 -1.93 -17.08
C ALA A 139 5.69 -3.00 -16.78
N SER A 140 5.33 -4.01 -15.97
CA SER A 140 6.18 -5.19 -15.74
C SER A 140 6.44 -5.96 -17.03
N ALA A 141 5.40 -6.23 -17.83
CA ALA A 141 5.53 -6.88 -19.13
C ALA A 141 6.48 -6.13 -20.07
N ARG A 142 6.37 -4.80 -20.13
CA ARG A 142 7.26 -3.94 -20.90
C ARG A 142 8.72 -4.06 -20.45
N SER A 143 8.97 -4.06 -19.14
CA SER A 143 10.31 -4.23 -18.58
C SER A 143 10.91 -5.58 -18.96
N ARG A 144 10.11 -6.65 -18.88
CA ARG A 144 10.55 -8.01 -19.24
C ARG A 144 10.85 -8.15 -20.73
N LEU A 145 9.99 -7.63 -21.61
CA LEU A 145 10.22 -7.66 -23.05
C LEU A 145 11.51 -6.92 -23.45
N LYS A 146 11.85 -5.82 -22.78
CA LYS A 146 13.14 -5.13 -22.98
C LYS A 146 14.36 -5.98 -22.63
N ARG A 147 14.21 -6.94 -21.71
CA ARG A 147 15.29 -7.85 -21.31
C ARG A 147 15.38 -9.09 -22.21
N GLY A 148 14.55 -9.17 -23.25
CA GLY A 148 14.58 -10.27 -24.21
C GLY A 148 13.65 -11.45 -23.90
N ASP A 149 12.93 -11.45 -22.77
CA ASP A 149 11.94 -12.48 -22.41
C ASP A 149 10.96 -12.73 -23.58
N THR A 150 10.54 -13.99 -23.77
CA THR A 150 9.59 -14.31 -24.83
C THR A 150 8.20 -13.76 -24.52
N VAL A 151 7.40 -13.46 -25.56
CA VAL A 151 6.02 -12.98 -25.37
C VAL A 151 5.17 -13.99 -24.59
N ALA A 152 5.44 -15.29 -24.74
CA ALA A 152 4.79 -16.36 -24.01
C ALA A 152 5.07 -16.28 -22.50
N ASP A 153 6.35 -16.19 -22.12
CA ASP A 153 6.78 -16.13 -20.72
C ASP A 153 6.26 -14.87 -20.02
N VAL A 154 6.27 -13.75 -20.74
CA VAL A 154 5.75 -12.48 -20.24
C VAL A 154 4.24 -12.53 -20.03
N ALA A 155 3.48 -13.15 -20.94
CA ALA A 155 2.05 -13.32 -20.79
C ALA A 155 1.73 -14.18 -19.56
N TYR A 156 2.41 -15.33 -19.41
CA TYR A 156 2.23 -16.25 -18.29
C TYR A 156 2.52 -15.58 -16.95
N ALA A 157 3.71 -14.99 -16.80
CA ALA A 157 4.12 -14.42 -15.53
C ALA A 157 3.41 -13.08 -15.19
N GLY A 158 2.89 -12.39 -16.20
CA GLY A 158 2.00 -11.24 -16.01
C GLY A 158 0.54 -11.63 -15.75
N SER A 159 0.24 -12.92 -15.58
CA SER A 159 -1.11 -13.50 -15.38
C SER A 159 -2.12 -13.12 -16.47
N PHE A 160 -1.66 -12.89 -17.71
CA PHE A 160 -2.54 -12.67 -18.86
C PHE A 160 -3.14 -14.02 -19.27
N SER A 161 -4.38 -14.02 -19.77
CA SER A 161 -5.05 -15.28 -20.16
C SER A 161 -4.28 -16.02 -21.25
N ASP A 162 -3.66 -15.28 -22.16
CA ASP A 162 -2.92 -15.77 -23.30
C ASP A 162 -2.09 -14.62 -23.93
N GLN A 163 -1.25 -14.97 -24.92
CA GLN A 163 -0.41 -14.01 -25.64
C GLN A 163 -1.23 -12.97 -26.42
N SER A 164 -2.40 -13.34 -26.95
CA SER A 164 -3.29 -12.45 -27.70
C SER A 164 -3.95 -11.42 -26.78
N HIS A 165 -4.30 -11.80 -25.55
CA HIS A 165 -4.80 -10.90 -24.52
C HIS A 165 -3.74 -9.89 -24.11
N LEU A 166 -2.50 -10.34 -23.83
CA LEU A 166 -1.37 -9.44 -23.64
C LEU A 166 -1.20 -8.51 -24.86
N GLY A 167 -1.20 -9.07 -26.08
CA GLY A 167 -0.99 -8.32 -27.31
C GLY A 167 -2.02 -7.21 -27.55
N ARG A 168 -3.31 -7.48 -27.31
CA ARG A 168 -4.38 -6.47 -27.41
C ARG A 168 -4.18 -5.33 -26.42
N LEU A 169 -3.92 -5.65 -25.15
CA LEU A 169 -3.76 -4.66 -24.10
C LEU A 169 -2.46 -3.86 -24.23
N PHE A 170 -1.37 -4.52 -24.58
CA PHE A 170 -0.07 -3.90 -24.77
C PHE A 170 -0.08 -2.93 -25.94
N ARG A 171 -0.69 -3.32 -27.08
CA ARG A 171 -0.87 -2.41 -28.22
C ARG A 171 -1.72 -1.20 -27.86
N ARG A 172 -2.82 -1.40 -27.13
CA ARG A 172 -3.67 -0.31 -26.65
C ARG A 172 -2.90 0.66 -25.74
N ALA A 173 -2.00 0.17 -24.89
CA ALA A 173 -1.26 0.98 -23.94
C ALA A 173 -0.02 1.66 -24.52
N TYR A 174 0.67 1.02 -25.47
CA TYR A 174 2.01 1.44 -25.92
C TYR A 174 2.13 1.63 -27.44
N GLY A 175 1.08 1.40 -28.22
CA GLY A 175 1.06 1.61 -29.67
C GLY A 175 1.76 0.55 -30.51
N ALA A 176 2.43 -0.44 -29.89
CA ALA A 176 3.16 -1.51 -30.58
C ALA A 176 2.75 -2.89 -30.06
N THR A 177 3.03 -3.95 -30.82
CA THR A 177 2.85 -5.33 -30.34
C THR A 177 3.98 -5.72 -29.38
N PRO A 178 3.76 -6.67 -28.46
CA PRO A 178 4.84 -7.18 -27.60
C PRO A 178 6.04 -7.68 -28.41
N ALA A 179 5.81 -8.38 -29.52
CA ALA A 179 6.86 -8.92 -30.39
C ALA A 179 7.66 -7.79 -31.06
N ALA A 180 6.98 -6.83 -31.70
CA ALA A 180 7.65 -5.67 -32.31
C ALA A 180 8.41 -4.84 -31.28
N TYR A 181 7.84 -4.66 -30.09
CA TYR A 181 8.48 -3.97 -28.99
C TYR A 181 9.75 -4.69 -28.53
N ARG A 182 9.70 -6.02 -28.36
CA ARG A 182 10.87 -6.84 -28.00
C ARG A 182 11.96 -6.76 -29.06
N SER A 183 11.63 -6.92 -30.34
CA SER A 183 12.62 -6.87 -31.43
C SER A 183 13.35 -5.54 -31.53
N ALA A 184 12.76 -4.44 -31.07
CA ALA A 184 13.44 -3.13 -31.03
C ALA A 184 14.51 -3.01 -29.92
N PHE A 185 14.58 -3.98 -28.99
CA PHE A 185 15.58 -4.04 -27.91
C PHE A 185 16.35 -5.36 -27.88
N ALA A 186 16.13 -6.24 -28.87
CA ALA A 186 16.92 -7.45 -29.03
C ALA A 186 18.12 -7.10 -29.91
N ASP A 187 19.30 -7.05 -29.30
CA ASP A 187 20.59 -7.01 -30.01
C ASP A 187 20.86 -8.34 -30.74
#